data_AF-A0A2K5S6W0-F1
#
_entry.id   AF-A0A2K5S6W0-F1
#
_cell.length_a   1.000
_cell.length_b   1.000
_cell.length_c   1.000
_cell.angle_alpha   90.00
_cell.angle_beta   90.00
_cell.angle_gamma   90.00
#
_symmetry.space_group_name_H-M   'P 1'
#
loop_
_entity.id
_entity.type
_entity.pdbx_description
1 polymer ?
#
loop_
_entity_poly.entity_id
_entity_poly.type
_entity_poly.pdbx_seq_one_letter_code
_entity_poly.pdbx_strand_id
1 'polypeptide(L)'
;MSLPCRDATHTLGLWVFGRYLCSLVRLLSSLPDEKTELLQNGPDLQDFVPGDLADKSTWDEYKGNLKRQKGERLRLPPWLKTEIPMGKNYNKLKNTLQNLNLHTVCEEAQCPNIGECWGGGKYATATATIMLMGDTCTREGMAMASAQL
;
A
#
# COMPACT_ATOMS: atom_id res chain seq x y z
N MET A 1 -40.78 -13.24 -21.87
CA MET A 1 -42.13 -13.78 -21.63
C MET A 1 -42.06 -14.61 -20.37
N SER A 2 -42.83 -14.19 -19.38
CA SER A 2 -42.91 -14.66 -17.99
C SER A 2 -42.93 -16.17 -17.85
N LEU A 3 -42.43 -16.72 -16.73
CA LEU A 3 -43.29 -17.44 -15.78
C LEU A 3 -42.66 -17.42 -14.36
N PRO A 4 -43.48 -17.32 -13.29
CA PRO A 4 -43.07 -16.91 -11.95
C PRO A 4 -42.75 -18.10 -11.03
N CYS A 5 -41.80 -17.92 -10.09
CA CYS A 5 -41.65 -18.83 -8.95
C CYS A 5 -42.81 -18.59 -7.97
N ARG A 6 -43.58 -19.66 -7.76
CA ARG A 6 -44.75 -19.70 -6.89
C ARG A 6 -44.30 -20.03 -5.48
N ASP A 7 -44.74 -19.22 -4.51
CA ASP A 7 -44.64 -19.51 -3.09
C ASP A 7 -45.20 -20.89 -2.76
N ALA A 8 -44.42 -21.66 -2.00
CA ALA A 8 -44.86 -22.89 -1.37
C ALA A 8 -44.64 -22.77 0.15
N THR A 9 -45.62 -22.16 0.81
CA THR A 9 -45.87 -22.40 2.24
C THR A 9 -46.33 -23.85 2.41
N HIS A 10 -45.58 -24.68 3.13
CA HIS A 10 -46.06 -25.99 3.57
C HIS A 10 -45.66 -26.29 5.02
N THR A 11 -46.61 -26.02 5.90
CA THR A 11 -47.10 -26.86 7.00
C THR A 11 -46.15 -27.92 7.60
N LEU A 12 -45.88 -27.70 8.90
CA LEU A 12 -45.82 -28.67 10.01
C LEU A 12 -45.75 -30.16 9.66
N GLY A 13 -44.61 -30.77 9.98
CA GLY A 13 -44.46 -32.22 10.12
C GLY A 13 -43.32 -32.56 11.08
N LEU A 14 -43.67 -33.00 12.28
CA LEU A 14 -42.74 -33.46 13.32
C LEU A 14 -42.25 -34.88 12.96
N TRP A 15 -40.99 -35.05 12.57
CA TRP A 15 -40.35 -36.38 12.49
C TRP A 15 -39.02 -36.35 13.24
N VAL A 16 -38.97 -37.04 14.37
CA VAL A 16 -37.79 -37.26 15.19
C VAL A 16 -37.15 -38.58 14.76
N PHE A 17 -35.96 -38.54 14.15
CA PHE A 17 -35.07 -39.70 14.09
C PHE A 17 -33.61 -39.27 13.95
N GLY A 18 -32.77 -39.73 14.89
CA GLY A 18 -31.35 -39.99 14.62
C GLY A 18 -30.36 -38.89 15.00
N ARG A 19 -29.45 -39.25 15.91
CA ARG A 19 -28.34 -38.45 16.45
C ARG A 19 -27.20 -38.25 15.43
N TYR A 20 -27.43 -37.47 14.39
CA TYR A 20 -26.35 -36.93 13.55
C TYR A 20 -26.62 -35.46 13.27
N LEU A 21 -26.09 -34.59 14.14
CA LEU A 21 -25.95 -33.16 13.87
C LEU A 21 -24.91 -33.00 12.75
N CYS A 22 -25.34 -33.12 11.50
CA CYS A 22 -24.62 -32.47 10.42
C CYS A 22 -24.77 -30.97 10.69
N SER A 23 -23.65 -30.34 11.07
CA SER A 23 -23.58 -28.92 11.41
C SER A 23 -24.34 -28.11 10.35
N LEU A 24 -25.26 -27.27 10.81
CA LEU A 24 -26.05 -26.35 10.02
C LEU A 24 -25.10 -25.43 9.24
N VAL A 25 -24.69 -25.84 8.03
CA VAL A 25 -23.76 -25.06 7.21
C VAL A 25 -24.48 -23.78 6.79
N ARG A 26 -24.07 -22.70 7.44
CA ARG A 26 -24.16 -21.29 7.02
C ARG A 26 -25.58 -20.75 6.81
N LEU A 27 -26.23 -20.38 7.90
CA LEU A 27 -27.26 -19.34 7.84
C LEU A 27 -27.13 -18.44 9.06
N LEU A 28 -26.09 -17.61 9.09
CA LEU A 28 -26.05 -16.30 9.75
C LEU A 28 -24.69 -15.64 9.47
N SER A 29 -24.53 -15.07 8.28
CA SER A 29 -23.60 -13.96 8.07
C SER A 29 -24.42 -12.75 7.64
N SER A 30 -25.48 -12.43 8.39
CA SER A 30 -26.15 -11.14 8.26
C SER A 30 -25.25 -10.11 8.95
N LEU A 31 -24.29 -9.59 8.19
CA LEU A 31 -23.72 -8.29 8.51
C LEU A 31 -24.90 -7.31 8.66
N PRO A 32 -24.88 -6.41 9.65
CA PRO A 32 -25.93 -5.42 9.82
C PRO A 32 -26.15 -4.66 8.51
N ASP A 33 -27.41 -4.33 8.21
CA ASP A 33 -27.83 -3.75 6.92
C ASP A 33 -26.95 -2.54 6.53
N GLU A 34 -26.59 -1.71 7.51
CA GLU A 34 -25.66 -0.58 7.39
C GLU A 34 -24.30 -0.96 6.79
N LYS A 35 -23.69 -2.08 7.21
CA LYS A 35 -22.38 -2.51 6.71
C LYS A 35 -22.48 -3.15 5.33
N THR A 36 -23.61 -3.77 4.99
CA THR A 36 -23.91 -4.24 3.63
C THR A 36 -24.12 -3.08 2.66
N GLU A 37 -24.78 -2.00 3.09
CA GLU A 37 -24.94 -0.79 2.29
C GLU A 37 -23.60 -0.08 2.04
N LEU A 38 -22.72 -0.01 3.05
CA LEU A 38 -21.35 0.51 2.88
C LEU A 38 -20.52 -0.32 1.89
N LEU A 39 -20.68 -1.65 1.88
CA LEU A 39 -19.97 -2.53 0.95
C LEU A 39 -20.55 -2.47 -0.48
N GLN A 40 -21.85 -2.18 -0.63
CA GLN A 40 -22.50 -2.03 -1.94
C GLN A 40 -22.18 -0.71 -2.62
N ASN A 41 -22.14 0.39 -1.85
CA ASN A 41 -21.86 1.71 -2.38
C ASN A 41 -20.35 2.00 -2.49
N GLY A 42 -19.54 1.34 -1.65
CA GLY A 42 -18.12 1.57 -1.55
C GLY A 42 -17.79 2.96 -0.97
N PRO A 43 -16.60 3.14 -0.39
CA PRO A 43 -16.12 4.45 0.02
C PRO A 43 -15.98 5.39 -1.18
N ASP A 44 -16.34 6.66 -0.98
CA ASP A 44 -16.14 7.70 -2.00
C ASP A 44 -14.65 8.06 -2.10
N LEU A 45 -14.26 8.67 -3.21
CA LEU A 45 -12.87 9.13 -3.38
C LEU A 45 -12.45 10.07 -2.24
N GLN A 46 -13.39 10.87 -1.73
CA GLN A 46 -13.16 11.81 -0.64
C GLN A 46 -12.87 11.13 0.70
N ASP A 47 -13.22 9.85 0.86
CA ASP A 47 -12.88 9.07 2.06
C ASP A 47 -11.40 8.61 2.04
N PHE A 48 -10.77 8.58 0.86
CA PHE A 48 -9.37 8.18 0.68
C PHE A 48 -8.42 9.36 0.49
N VAL A 49 -8.92 10.49 0.01
CA VAL A 49 -8.15 11.73 -0.06
C VAL A 49 -8.15 12.31 1.36
N PRO A 50 -7.01 12.32 2.07
CA PRO A 50 -6.95 12.94 3.38
C PRO A 50 -7.37 14.41 3.25
N GLY A 51 -8.33 14.85 4.07
CA GLY A 51 -8.73 16.24 4.13
C GLY A 51 -7.53 17.17 4.35
N ASP A 52 -7.61 18.35 3.72
CA ASP A 52 -6.55 19.35 3.56
C ASP A 52 -5.20 18.76 3.11
N LEU A 53 -5.09 18.61 1.79
CA LEU A 53 -3.82 18.47 1.09
C LEU A 53 -2.80 19.45 1.68
N ALA A 54 -1.72 18.87 2.20
CA ALA A 54 -0.63 19.53 2.91
C ALA A 54 -0.42 21.00 2.52
N ASP A 55 -0.47 21.88 3.53
CA ASP A 55 -0.06 23.28 3.54
C ASP A 55 0.03 23.93 2.15
N LYS A 56 -1.14 24.24 1.60
CA LYS A 56 -1.33 24.91 0.30
C LYS A 56 -0.37 26.09 0.11
N SER A 57 -0.06 26.79 1.22
CA SER A 57 0.83 27.96 1.25
C SER A 57 2.21 27.71 0.63
N THR A 58 2.70 26.46 0.66
CA THR A 58 4.03 26.12 0.14
C THR A 58 4.05 26.09 -1.41
N TRP A 59 2.89 25.87 -2.05
CA TRP A 59 2.78 25.57 -3.48
C TRP A 59 1.86 26.51 -4.26
N ASP A 60 1.09 27.36 -3.58
CA ASP A 60 0.13 28.29 -4.19
C ASP A 60 0.78 29.23 -5.24
N GLU A 61 2.08 29.52 -5.12
CA GLU A 61 2.83 30.37 -6.06
C GLU A 61 3.54 29.58 -7.19
N TYR A 62 3.52 28.25 -7.17
CA TYR A 62 4.26 27.45 -8.16
C TYR A 62 3.64 27.53 -9.56
N LYS A 63 4.22 28.39 -10.43
CA LYS A 63 3.85 28.52 -11.85
C LYS A 63 4.68 27.65 -12.80
N GLY A 64 5.39 26.64 -12.26
CA GLY A 64 6.34 25.83 -13.03
C GLY A 64 5.70 25.00 -14.14
N ASN A 65 6.37 24.89 -15.28
CA ASN A 65 5.92 24.05 -16.37
C ASN A 65 6.26 22.58 -16.08
N LEU A 66 5.25 21.72 -15.93
CA LEU A 66 5.42 20.27 -15.77
C LEU A 66 5.74 19.56 -17.09
N LYS A 67 5.65 20.25 -18.23
CA LYS A 67 5.96 19.70 -19.55
C LYS A 67 7.42 19.99 -19.91
N ARG A 68 8.15 18.91 -20.19
CA ARG A 68 9.56 18.98 -20.58
C ARG A 68 9.67 19.51 -22.00
N GLN A 69 10.40 20.60 -22.19
CA GLN A 69 10.79 21.06 -23.53
C GLN A 69 12.05 20.31 -23.99
N LYS A 70 12.18 20.09 -25.31
CA LYS A 70 13.30 19.34 -25.89
C LYS A 70 14.60 20.10 -25.63
N GLY A 71 15.50 19.49 -24.85
CA GLY A 71 16.81 20.06 -24.51
C GLY A 71 16.92 20.65 -23.10
N GLU A 72 15.80 20.80 -22.37
CA GLU A 72 15.80 21.36 -21.02
C GLU A 72 15.59 20.28 -19.95
N ARG A 73 16.27 20.43 -18.80
CA ARG A 73 16.02 19.61 -17.60
C ARG A 73 14.98 20.31 -16.72
N LEU A 74 13.82 19.68 -16.55
CA LEU A 74 12.80 20.17 -15.64
C LEU A 74 13.31 20.14 -14.19
N ARG A 75 13.03 21.22 -13.45
CA ARG A 75 13.28 21.28 -12.02
C ARG A 75 12.18 20.52 -11.27
N LEU A 76 12.58 19.77 -10.24
CA LEU A 76 11.64 19.07 -9.39
C LEU A 76 10.71 20.08 -8.69
N PRO A 77 9.37 19.93 -8.81
CA PRO A 77 8.43 20.74 -8.08
C PRO A 77 8.66 20.57 -6.58
N PRO A 78 8.35 21.57 -5.76
CA PRO A 78 8.95 21.57 -4.45
C PRO A 78 8.16 20.67 -3.47
N TRP A 79 6.91 20.29 -3.76
CA TRP A 79 6.15 19.25 -3.01
C TRP A 79 6.66 17.84 -3.21
N LEU A 80 7.46 17.62 -4.26
CA LEU A 80 8.07 16.32 -4.54
C LEU A 80 9.53 16.27 -4.05
N LYS A 81 10.07 17.39 -3.55
CA LYS A 81 11.40 17.42 -2.96
C LYS A 81 11.34 16.77 -1.60
N THR A 82 12.24 15.81 -1.37
CA THR A 82 12.44 15.21 -0.06
C THR A 82 13.60 15.87 0.67
N GLU A 83 13.58 15.79 1.99
CA GLU A 83 14.64 16.28 2.85
C GLU A 83 15.89 15.39 2.76
N ILE A 84 17.05 15.98 3.04
CA ILE A 84 18.31 15.24 3.07
C ILE A 84 18.27 14.30 4.30
N PRO A 85 18.48 12.99 4.13
CA PRO A 85 18.43 12.05 5.23
C PRO A 85 19.52 12.36 6.26
N MET A 86 19.10 12.72 7.47
CA MET A 86 19.99 13.02 8.60
C MET A 86 19.53 12.23 9.82
N GLY A 87 20.43 11.46 10.45
CA GLY A 87 20.07 10.73 11.67
C GLY A 87 21.06 9.65 12.09
N LYS A 88 21.06 9.33 13.39
CA LYS A 88 21.92 8.29 13.97
C LYS A 88 21.60 6.90 13.42
N ASN A 89 20.32 6.57 13.27
CA ASN A 89 19.87 5.28 12.75
C ASN A 89 20.23 5.10 11.27
N TYR A 90 20.01 6.12 10.45
CA TYR A 90 20.43 6.14 9.05
C TYR A 90 21.92 5.82 8.92
N ASN A 91 22.78 6.52 9.67
CA ASN A 91 24.22 6.28 9.66
C ASN A 91 24.59 4.89 10.16
N LYS A 92 23.93 4.39 11.21
CA LYS A 92 24.15 3.03 11.72
C LYS A 92 23.84 1.99 10.67
N LEU A 93 22.68 2.09 10.00
CA LEU A 93 22.26 1.13 8.99
C LEU A 93 23.16 1.20 7.76
N LYS A 94 23.48 2.41 7.30
CA LYS A 94 24.44 2.65 6.22
C LYS A 94 25.78 1.99 6.50
N ASN A 95 26.37 2.24 7.68
CA ASN A 95 27.65 1.64 8.06
C ASN A 95 27.54 0.11 8.16
N THR A 96 26.41 -0.41 8.64
CA THR A 96 26.20 -1.87 8.75
C THR A 96 26.17 -2.53 7.38
N LEU A 97 25.43 -1.95 6.43
CA LEU A 97 25.35 -2.43 5.05
C LEU A 97 26.70 -2.36 4.34
N GLN A 98 27.43 -1.26 4.52
CA GLN A 98 28.78 -1.10 3.96
C GLN A 98 29.78 -2.08 4.56
N ASN A 99 29.75 -2.30 5.88
CA ASN A 99 30.64 -3.26 6.55
C ASN A 99 30.36 -4.70 6.14
N LEU A 100 29.09 -5.03 5.85
CA LEU A 100 28.69 -6.35 5.37
C LEU A 100 28.80 -6.50 3.84
N ASN A 101 29.21 -5.44 3.13
CA ASN A 101 29.29 -5.39 1.67
C ASN A 101 27.98 -5.84 0.98
N LEU A 102 26.84 -5.35 1.50
CA LEU A 102 25.52 -5.66 0.99
C LEU A 102 24.95 -4.48 0.20
N HIS A 103 24.42 -4.78 -0.97
CA HIS A 103 23.78 -3.78 -1.83
C HIS A 103 22.31 -3.64 -1.49
N THR A 104 21.76 -2.43 -1.63
CA THR A 104 20.34 -2.17 -1.36
C THR A 104 19.67 -1.44 -2.51
N VAL A 105 18.38 -1.73 -2.72
CA VAL A 105 17.56 -1.00 -3.72
C VAL A 105 17.48 0.47 -3.35
N CYS A 106 17.51 0.80 -2.06
CA CYS A 106 17.42 2.17 -1.58
C CYS A 106 18.59 3.05 -2.08
N GLU A 107 19.81 2.51 -2.11
CA GLU A 107 21.00 3.22 -2.60
C GLU A 107 21.10 3.19 -4.12
N GLU A 108 20.95 2.01 -4.75
CA GLU A 108 21.11 1.88 -6.20
C GLU A 108 20.04 2.63 -7.00
N ALA A 109 18.80 2.68 -6.50
CA ALA A 109 17.71 3.41 -7.15
C ALA A 109 17.61 4.88 -6.74
N GLN A 110 18.51 5.38 -5.89
CA GLN A 110 18.45 6.74 -5.31
C GLN A 110 17.08 7.05 -4.71
N CYS A 111 16.57 6.14 -3.87
CA CYS A 111 15.21 6.19 -3.36
C CYS A 111 14.97 7.48 -2.54
N PRO A 112 13.96 8.32 -2.88
CA PRO A 112 13.69 9.56 -2.17
C PRO A 112 13.24 9.34 -0.72
N ASN A 113 12.78 8.13 -0.38
CA ASN A 113 12.27 7.77 0.95
C ASN A 113 13.31 7.09 1.85
N ILE A 114 14.57 7.00 1.42
CA ILE A 114 15.63 6.30 2.17
C ILE A 114 15.79 6.83 3.60
N GLY A 115 15.56 8.13 3.82
CA GLY A 115 15.63 8.75 5.15
C GLY A 115 14.57 8.22 6.11
N GLU A 116 13.34 8.03 5.64
CA GLU A 116 12.26 7.46 6.43
C GLU A 116 12.48 5.96 6.66
N CYS A 117 12.80 5.23 5.59
CA CYS A 117 13.03 3.78 5.67
C CYS A 117 14.15 3.45 6.67
N TRP A 118 15.32 4.08 6.56
CA TRP A 118 16.49 3.74 7.37
C TRP A 118 16.54 4.49 8.71
N GLY A 119 15.90 5.65 8.78
CA GLY A 119 15.83 6.45 10.00
C GLY A 119 14.99 5.77 11.09
N GLY A 120 13.91 5.09 10.70
CA GLY A 120 12.91 4.58 11.63
C GLY A 120 12.16 5.74 12.31
N GLY A 121 10.84 5.80 12.13
CA GLY A 121 10.00 6.81 12.78
C GLY A 121 9.82 6.55 14.29
N LYS A 122 9.12 7.45 14.99
CA LYS A 122 8.73 7.25 16.41
C LYS A 122 7.94 5.95 16.64
N TYR A 123 7.29 5.45 15.59
CA TYR A 123 6.43 4.26 15.60
C TYR A 123 6.88 3.18 14.61
N ALA A 124 7.99 3.38 13.89
CA ALA A 124 8.40 2.50 12.79
C ALA A 124 9.87 2.09 12.93
N THR A 125 10.14 0.81 12.71
CA THR A 125 11.49 0.24 12.75
C THR A 125 12.27 0.63 11.50
N ALA A 126 13.58 0.83 11.65
CA ALA A 126 14.48 1.01 10.51
C ALA A 126 14.42 -0.23 9.60
N THR A 127 14.13 -0.01 8.33
CA THR A 127 13.85 -1.03 7.31
C THR A 127 14.73 -0.78 6.09
N ALA A 128 15.33 -1.84 5.54
CA ALA A 128 16.09 -1.78 4.30
C ALA A 128 15.76 -2.99 3.41
N THR A 129 15.77 -2.77 2.09
CA THR A 129 15.60 -3.84 1.10
C THR A 129 16.94 -4.18 0.50
N ILE A 130 17.45 -5.36 0.84
CA ILE A 130 18.76 -5.84 0.42
C ILE A 130 18.62 -6.61 -0.89
N MET A 131 19.58 -6.43 -1.78
CA MET A 131 19.71 -7.19 -3.01
C MET A 131 20.71 -8.34 -2.79
N LEU A 132 20.25 -9.56 -3.00
CA LEU A 132 21.04 -10.77 -2.73
C LEU A 132 22.12 -11.03 -3.80
N MET A 133 21.85 -10.67 -5.06
CA MET A 133 22.71 -11.00 -6.21
C MET A 133 23.65 -9.84 -6.60
N GLY A 134 23.85 -8.87 -5.72
CA GLY A 134 24.68 -7.69 -5.98
C GLY A 134 23.91 -6.53 -6.62
N ASP A 135 24.66 -5.59 -7.18
CA ASP A 135 24.19 -4.34 -7.82
C ASP A 135 23.83 -4.49 -9.31
N THR A 136 24.44 -5.47 -9.98
CA THR A 136 24.40 -5.56 -11.44
C THR A 136 23.24 -6.43 -11.90
N CYS A 137 22.38 -5.86 -12.76
CA CYS A 137 21.31 -6.60 -13.43
C CYS A 137 21.67 -6.86 -14.90
N THR A 138 21.54 -8.11 -15.34
CA THR A 138 21.76 -8.52 -16.73
C THR A 138 20.58 -8.24 -17.65
N ARG A 139 19.45 -7.78 -17.11
CA ARG A 139 18.28 -7.37 -17.90
C ARG A 139 18.42 -5.90 -18.30
N GLU A 140 18.29 -5.62 -19.59
CA GLU A 140 18.18 -4.25 -20.13
C GLU A 140 16.87 -3.63 -19.59
N GLY A 141 16.95 -3.03 -18.41
CA GLY A 141 15.78 -2.56 -17.67
C GLY A 141 15.79 -3.04 -16.22
N MET A 142 16.76 -2.49 -15.48
CA MET A 142 16.78 -2.26 -14.04
C MET A 142 16.66 -3.50 -13.11
N ALA A 143 17.63 -3.59 -12.21
CA ALA A 143 17.81 -4.61 -11.17
C ALA A 143 16.55 -4.92 -10.36
N MET A 144 16.22 -6.20 -10.22
CA MET A 144 15.15 -6.65 -9.34
C MET A 144 15.46 -8.02 -8.74
N ALA A 145 15.91 -8.03 -7.50
CA ALA A 145 15.60 -9.10 -6.55
C ALA A 145 15.40 -8.45 -5.18
N SER A 146 14.13 -8.36 -4.76
CA SER A 146 13.73 -7.94 -3.43
C SER A 146 13.75 -9.18 -2.52
N ALA A 147 14.56 -9.17 -1.47
CA ALA A 147 14.44 -10.12 -0.37
C ALA A 147 13.95 -9.36 0.86
N GLN A 148 12.73 -9.68 1.29
CA GLN A 148 12.22 -9.27 2.60
C GLN A 148 12.76 -10.28 3.62
N LEU A 149 13.66 -9.83 4.49
CA LEU A 149 14.10 -10.54 5.70
C LEU A 149 13.73 -9.69 6.91
#